data_AF-A0A7S2H839-F1
#
_entry.id   AF-A0A7S2H839-F1
#
_cell.length_a   1.000
_cell.length_b   1.000
_cell.length_c   1.000
_cell.angle_alpha   90.00
_cell.angle_beta   90.00
_cell.angle_gamma   90.00
#
_symmetry.space_group_name_H-M   'P 1'
#
loop_
_entity.id
_entity.type
_entity.pdbx_description
1 polymer ?
#
loop_
_entity_poly.entity_id
_entity_poly.type
_entity_poly.pdbx_seq_one_letter_code
_entity_poly.pdbx_strand_id
1 'polypeptide(L)'
;KIQRAALDMQVLGFIFLSVRYIEIITFAPQVGESWIILTSMIKESYPVLVILLVISGTTAIAFYGAQPYTRPWGEATWSIFGEIDGSLLNPVDPRNGQKPTADWLTALLFAYTFFTTIFMVNLMIAKMTSTYEKIRDQSLEYRALQRMALVVEFKDDRVAPPPLNILEILVTALRYIWGAPRVRPERGFGNPMPREVTARMLALERTYMTQLAEQKRAEQDSSMMSAIKRLQSTLMDIKEAQRAP
;
A
#
# COMPACT_ATOMS: atom_id res chain seq x y z
N LYS A 1 -3.08 42.59 11.34
CA LYS A 1 -3.39 41.90 10.05
C LYS A 1 -2.14 41.26 9.44
N ILE A 2 -1.04 41.99 9.24
CA ILE A 2 0.24 41.45 8.72
C ILE A 2 0.79 40.29 9.57
N GLN A 3 0.76 40.42 10.90
CA GLN A 3 1.25 39.37 11.80
C GLN A 3 0.40 38.08 11.77
N ARG A 4 -0.91 38.16 11.47
CA ARG A 4 -1.77 36.98 11.28
C ARG A 4 -1.46 36.28 9.95
N ALA A 5 -1.30 37.07 8.88
CA ALA A 5 -0.91 36.53 7.57
C ALA A 5 0.47 35.83 7.60
N ALA A 6 1.42 36.36 8.38
CA ALA A 6 2.72 35.72 8.59
C ALA A 6 2.60 34.38 9.33
N LEU A 7 1.72 34.29 10.32
CA LEU A 7 1.45 33.07 11.08
C LEU A 7 0.76 32.02 10.19
N ASP A 8 -0.23 32.43 9.40
CA ASP A 8 -0.91 31.56 8.42
C ASP A 8 0.11 31.01 7.39
N MET A 9 1.03 31.85 6.91
CA MET A 9 2.08 31.44 5.98
C MET A 9 3.09 30.47 6.61
N GLN A 10 3.42 30.65 7.89
CA GLN A 10 4.27 29.71 8.64
C GLN A 10 3.59 28.35 8.82
N VAL A 11 2.28 28.33 9.13
CA VAL A 11 1.51 27.09 9.26
C VAL A 11 1.46 26.36 7.92
N LEU A 12 1.21 27.07 6.82
CA LEU A 12 1.25 26.48 5.47
C LEU A 12 2.64 25.93 5.12
N GLY A 13 3.69 26.67 5.48
CA GLY A 13 5.08 26.22 5.32
C GLY A 13 5.37 24.94 6.12
N PHE A 14 4.88 24.85 7.35
CA PHE A 14 5.01 23.67 8.21
C PHE A 14 4.25 22.46 7.64
N ILE A 15 3.04 22.65 7.12
CA ILE A 15 2.26 21.59 6.46
C ILE A 15 3.02 21.08 5.23
N PHE A 16 3.54 21.97 4.39
CA PHE A 16 4.31 21.57 3.21
C PHE A 16 5.59 20.81 3.59
N LEU A 17 6.30 21.29 4.62
CA LEU A 17 7.48 20.61 5.15
C LEU A 17 7.13 19.21 5.69
N SER A 18 5.96 19.07 6.32
CA SER A 18 5.46 17.78 6.83
C SER A 18 5.16 16.79 5.71
N VAL A 19 4.54 17.25 4.61
CA VAL A 19 4.33 16.40 3.41
C VAL A 19 5.66 15.95 2.83
N ARG A 20 6.62 16.87 2.70
CA ARG A 20 7.98 16.55 2.22
C ARG A 20 8.71 15.59 3.17
N TYR A 21 8.45 15.68 4.47
CA TYR A 21 9.01 14.75 5.44
C TYR A 21 8.45 13.33 5.26
N ILE A 22 7.18 13.17 4.92
CA ILE A 22 6.59 11.87 4.56
C ILE A 22 7.33 11.30 3.34
N GLU A 23 7.58 12.09 2.29
CA GLU A 23 8.36 11.65 1.13
C GLU A 23 9.76 11.16 1.53
N ILE A 24 10.45 11.87 2.43
CA ILE A 24 11.77 11.45 2.93
C ILE A 24 11.68 10.11 3.67
N ILE A 25 10.67 9.92 4.52
CA ILE A 25 10.48 8.66 5.25
C ILE A 25 10.14 7.51 4.29
N THR A 26 9.44 7.76 3.18
CA THR A 26 9.15 6.69 2.20
C THR A 26 10.39 6.11 1.53
N PHE A 27 11.55 6.77 1.59
CA PHE A 27 12.83 6.17 1.18
C PHE A 27 13.31 5.07 2.14
N ALA A 28 12.83 5.04 3.38
CA ALA A 28 13.15 3.97 4.31
C ALA A 28 12.52 2.65 3.81
N PRO A 29 13.29 1.56 3.63
CA PRO A 29 12.79 0.32 3.01
C PRO A 29 11.60 -0.35 3.72
N GLN A 30 11.38 -0.04 5.01
CA GLN A 30 10.23 -0.56 5.76
C GLN A 30 8.98 0.29 5.52
N VAL A 31 9.12 1.61 5.54
CA VAL A 31 7.99 2.53 5.42
C VAL A 31 7.58 2.73 3.95
N GLY A 32 8.54 2.73 3.03
CA GLY A 32 8.28 2.82 1.59
C GLY A 32 7.41 1.67 1.08
N GLU A 33 7.69 0.43 1.52
CA GLU A 33 6.88 -0.75 1.20
C GLU A 33 5.44 -0.57 1.71
N SER A 34 5.26 -0.18 2.97
CA SER A 34 3.93 0.08 3.53
C SER A 34 3.20 1.22 2.82
N TRP A 35 3.90 2.26 2.38
CA TRP A 35 3.33 3.38 1.64
C TRP A 35 2.85 2.98 0.23
N ILE A 36 3.64 2.19 -0.49
CA ILE A 36 3.24 1.68 -1.81
C ILE A 36 1.99 0.81 -1.68
N ILE A 37 1.96 -0.08 -0.68
CA ILE A 37 0.81 -0.92 -0.40
C ILE A 37 -0.42 -0.07 -0.07
N LEU A 38 -0.29 0.89 0.86
CA LEU A 38 -1.37 1.79 1.27
C LEU A 38 -1.95 2.60 0.10
N THR A 39 -1.10 3.22 -0.72
CA THR A 39 -1.56 4.03 -1.85
C THR A 39 -2.25 3.19 -2.93
N SER A 40 -1.81 1.95 -3.12
CA SER A 40 -2.46 1.02 -4.05
C SER A 40 -3.80 0.51 -3.53
N MET A 41 -3.87 0.19 -2.23
CA MET A 41 -5.11 -0.16 -1.54
C MET A 41 -6.18 0.94 -1.66
N ILE A 42 -5.78 2.20 -1.49
CA ILE A 42 -6.69 3.35 -1.64
C ILE A 42 -7.20 3.44 -3.07
N LYS A 43 -6.33 3.24 -4.08
CA LYS A 43 -6.72 3.26 -5.50
C LYS A 43 -7.72 2.14 -5.84
N GLU A 44 -7.49 0.92 -5.35
CA GLU A 44 -8.41 -0.20 -5.60
C GLU A 44 -9.73 -0.05 -4.83
N SER A 45 -9.72 0.63 -3.68
CA SER A 45 -10.91 0.86 -2.84
C SER A 45 -11.73 2.09 -3.21
N TYR A 46 -11.29 2.90 -4.19
CA TYR A 46 -12.00 4.10 -4.64
C TYR A 46 -13.48 3.86 -5.00
N PRO A 47 -13.91 2.74 -5.61
CA PRO A 47 -15.32 2.54 -5.94
C PRO A 47 -16.21 2.49 -4.68
N VAL A 48 -15.71 1.93 -3.58
CA VAL A 48 -16.42 1.89 -2.30
C VAL A 48 -16.61 3.31 -1.75
N LEU A 49 -15.58 4.15 -1.85
CA LEU A 49 -15.64 5.56 -1.45
C LEU A 49 -16.65 6.35 -2.30
N VAL A 50 -16.74 6.06 -3.60
CA VAL A 50 -17.75 6.68 -4.47
C VAL A 50 -19.16 6.27 -4.07
N ILE A 51 -19.40 4.98 -3.81
CA ILE A 51 -20.70 4.51 -3.33
C ILE A 51 -21.06 5.19 -2.00
N LEU A 52 -20.12 5.28 -1.07
CA LEU A 52 -20.30 6.01 0.19
C LEU A 52 -20.66 7.48 -0.03
N LEU A 53 -19.97 8.16 -0.95
CA LEU A 53 -20.25 9.56 -1.29
C LEU A 53 -21.65 9.73 -1.89
N VAL A 54 -22.07 8.83 -2.78
CA VAL A 54 -23.41 8.86 -3.39
C VAL A 54 -24.49 8.62 -2.34
N ILE A 55 -24.32 7.60 -1.49
CA ILE A 55 -25.28 7.26 -0.43
C ILE A 55 -25.37 8.40 0.59
N SER A 56 -24.24 8.91 1.08
CA SER A 56 -24.20 10.01 2.04
C SER A 56 -24.72 11.31 1.45
N GLY A 57 -24.38 11.65 0.21
CA GLY A 57 -24.88 12.84 -0.47
C GLY A 57 -26.40 12.81 -0.70
N THR A 58 -26.93 11.66 -1.14
CA THR A 58 -28.39 11.49 -1.33
C THR A 58 -29.12 11.62 0.00
N THR A 59 -28.57 11.03 1.06
CA THR A 59 -29.14 11.12 2.41
C THR A 59 -29.06 12.56 2.93
N ALA A 60 -27.93 13.25 2.76
CA ALA A 60 -27.77 14.63 3.19
C ALA A 60 -28.81 15.56 2.55
N ILE A 61 -29.07 15.42 1.24
CA ILE A 61 -30.10 16.21 0.54
C ILE A 61 -31.50 15.89 1.06
N ALA A 62 -31.83 14.60 1.24
CA ALA A 62 -33.15 14.17 1.73
C ALA A 62 -33.44 14.71 3.15
N PHE A 63 -32.43 14.75 4.00
CA PHE A 63 -32.53 15.18 5.39
C PHE A 63 -32.47 16.72 5.53
N TYR A 64 -31.71 17.42 4.68
CA TYR A 64 -31.64 18.89 4.65
C TYR A 64 -33.02 19.54 4.42
N GLY A 65 -33.88 18.91 3.61
CA GLY A 65 -35.24 19.40 3.37
C GLY A 65 -36.25 19.12 4.48
N ALA A 66 -35.94 18.23 5.43
CA ALA A 66 -36.91 17.67 6.37
C ALA A 66 -36.64 18.04 7.85
N GLN A 67 -35.42 18.47 8.17
CA GLN A 67 -34.98 18.90 9.49
C GLN A 67 -34.22 20.24 9.37
N PRO A 68 -34.14 21.06 10.44
CA PRO A 68 -33.43 22.34 10.42
C PRO A 68 -31.89 22.18 10.45
N TYR A 69 -31.34 21.29 9.62
CA TYR A 69 -29.89 21.09 9.57
C TYR A 69 -29.20 22.33 9.02
N THR A 70 -28.25 22.84 9.80
CA THR A 70 -27.50 24.06 9.45
C THR A 70 -26.44 23.82 8.36
N ARG A 71 -26.13 22.56 8.06
CA ARG A 71 -25.07 22.16 7.12
C ARG A 71 -25.62 21.23 6.03
N PRO A 72 -25.62 21.65 4.76
CA PRO A 72 -26.16 20.84 3.65
C PRO A 72 -25.38 19.53 3.40
N TRP A 73 -24.15 19.43 3.89
CA TRP A 73 -23.27 18.26 3.75
C TRP A 73 -22.77 17.73 5.11
N GLY A 74 -23.35 18.22 6.22
CA GLY A 74 -22.65 18.23 7.50
C GLY A 74 -23.18 17.34 8.62
N GLU A 75 -24.37 16.75 8.51
CA GLU A 75 -24.92 15.96 9.64
C GLU A 75 -25.05 14.49 9.26
N ALA A 76 -25.74 14.16 8.16
CA ALA A 76 -25.85 12.77 7.68
C ALA A 76 -24.50 12.16 7.25
N THR A 77 -23.55 12.97 6.77
CA THR A 77 -22.21 12.50 6.41
C THR A 77 -21.33 12.30 7.65
N TRP A 78 -21.44 13.19 8.63
CA TRP A 78 -20.65 13.13 9.86
C TRP A 78 -21.20 12.10 10.86
N SER A 79 -22.49 11.77 10.77
CA SER A 79 -23.11 10.72 11.57
C SER A 79 -22.48 9.34 11.32
N ILE A 80 -22.01 9.06 10.09
CA ILE A 80 -21.27 7.82 9.75
C ILE A 80 -19.98 7.71 10.57
N PHE A 81 -19.36 8.84 10.93
CA PHE A 81 -18.18 8.90 11.79
C PHE A 81 -18.51 8.99 13.28
N GLY A 82 -19.79 8.90 13.65
CA GLY A 82 -20.28 8.93 15.03
C GLY A 82 -20.63 10.32 15.56
N GLU A 83 -20.56 11.36 14.73
CA GLU A 83 -20.99 12.71 15.11
C GLU A 83 -22.48 12.88 14.81
N ILE A 84 -23.30 12.66 15.83
CA ILE A 84 -24.75 12.88 15.78
C ILE A 84 -25.04 14.13 16.61
N ASP A 85 -25.66 15.15 16.01
CA ASP A 85 -26.02 16.36 16.73
C ASP A 85 -26.94 16.02 17.92
N GLY A 86 -26.50 16.37 19.13
CA GLY A 86 -27.25 16.18 20.36
C GLY A 86 -28.56 16.99 20.39
N SER A 87 -28.73 17.98 19.53
CA SER A 87 -30.01 18.67 19.33
C SER A 87 -31.13 17.72 18.87
N LEU A 88 -30.81 16.63 18.17
CA LEU A 88 -31.75 15.58 17.75
C LEU A 88 -32.27 14.71 18.90
N LEU A 89 -31.53 14.65 20.01
CA LEU A 89 -31.89 13.90 21.23
C LEU A 89 -32.66 14.77 22.22
N ASN A 90 -32.69 16.09 22.00
CA ASN A 90 -33.36 17.04 22.88
C ASN A 90 -34.78 17.31 22.38
N PRO A 91 -35.79 17.30 23.27
CA PRO A 91 -37.17 17.54 22.90
C PRO A 91 -37.46 19.00 22.52
N VAL A 92 -36.50 19.92 22.62
CA VAL A 92 -36.63 21.34 22.29
C VAL A 92 -35.30 21.82 21.70
N ASP A 93 -35.31 22.33 20.46
CA ASP A 93 -34.14 22.95 19.83
C ASP A 93 -33.76 24.25 20.59
N PRO A 94 -32.55 24.36 21.17
CA PRO A 94 -32.14 25.54 21.93
C PRO A 94 -31.98 26.82 21.09
N ARG A 95 -31.98 26.74 19.75
CA ARG A 95 -31.84 27.93 18.88
C ARG A 95 -33.17 28.51 18.42
N ASN A 96 -34.15 27.66 18.13
CA ASN A 96 -35.42 28.09 17.53
C ASN A 96 -36.66 27.70 18.34
N GLY A 97 -36.52 26.94 19.43
CA GLY A 97 -37.64 26.51 20.28
C GLY A 97 -38.63 25.55 19.59
N GLN A 98 -38.34 25.11 18.36
CA GLN A 98 -39.15 24.16 17.61
C GLN A 98 -38.77 22.73 17.97
N LYS A 99 -39.76 21.85 18.06
CA LYS A 99 -39.54 20.41 18.17
C LYS A 99 -38.98 19.89 16.84
N PRO A 100 -38.04 18.93 16.85
CA PRO A 100 -37.67 18.20 15.64
C PRO A 100 -38.94 17.67 14.97
N THR A 101 -39.10 17.91 13.68
CA THR A 101 -40.39 17.80 12.97
C THR A 101 -40.92 16.37 12.83
N ALA A 102 -40.16 15.35 13.24
CA ALA A 102 -40.53 13.93 13.12
C ALA A 102 -39.61 12.99 13.92
N ASP A 103 -40.12 12.39 15.01
CA ASP A 103 -39.40 11.36 15.79
C ASP A 103 -38.95 10.16 14.93
N TRP A 104 -39.77 9.79 13.95
CA TRP A 104 -39.48 8.69 13.02
C TRP A 104 -38.29 8.97 12.09
N LEU A 105 -38.03 10.25 11.78
CA LEU A 105 -36.95 10.65 10.88
C LEU A 105 -35.59 10.58 11.59
N THR A 106 -35.55 10.92 12.88
CA THR A 106 -34.38 10.69 13.73
C THR A 106 -34.08 9.19 13.84
N ALA A 107 -35.11 8.35 14.06
CA ALA A 107 -34.95 6.89 14.06
C ALA A 107 -34.42 6.35 12.73
N LEU A 108 -34.85 6.92 11.59
CA LEU A 108 -34.34 6.58 10.27
C LEU A 108 -32.86 6.95 10.10
N LEU A 109 -32.43 8.11 10.61
CA LEU A 109 -31.01 8.52 10.60
C LEU A 109 -30.13 7.57 11.42
N PHE A 110 -30.61 7.12 12.58
CA PHE A 110 -29.90 6.12 13.39
C PHE A 110 -29.78 4.79 12.65
N ALA A 111 -30.88 4.30 12.05
CA ALA A 111 -30.85 3.08 11.26
C ALA A 111 -29.89 3.20 10.07
N TYR A 112 -29.96 4.30 9.33
CA TYR A 112 -29.04 4.63 8.24
C TYR A 112 -27.58 4.58 8.68
N THR A 113 -27.26 5.28 9.77
CA THR A 113 -25.89 5.38 10.30
C THR A 113 -25.38 4.01 10.71
N PHE A 114 -26.20 3.21 11.38
CA PHE A 114 -25.85 1.86 11.80
C PHE A 114 -25.55 0.94 10.61
N PHE A 115 -26.49 0.85 9.65
CA PHE A 115 -26.32 0.00 8.48
C PHE A 115 -25.17 0.45 7.59
N THR A 116 -25.06 1.75 7.34
CA THR A 116 -24.00 2.29 6.46
C THR A 116 -22.63 2.09 7.08
N THR A 117 -22.47 2.33 8.38
CA THR A 117 -21.18 2.15 9.07
C THR A 117 -20.75 0.69 9.06
N ILE A 118 -21.63 -0.23 9.45
CA ILE A 118 -21.29 -1.67 9.48
C ILE A 118 -20.99 -2.18 8.08
N PHE A 119 -21.87 -1.88 7.11
CA PHE A 119 -21.69 -2.34 5.74
C PHE A 119 -20.42 -1.75 5.11
N MET A 120 -20.20 -0.45 5.25
CA MET A 120 -19.07 0.23 4.63
C MET A 120 -17.74 -0.15 5.26
N VAL A 121 -17.65 -0.21 6.59
CA VAL A 121 -16.43 -0.63 7.26
C VAL A 121 -16.08 -2.06 6.88
N ASN A 122 -17.06 -2.98 6.87
CA ASN A 122 -16.81 -4.38 6.51
C ASN A 122 -16.40 -4.52 5.04
N LEU A 123 -17.06 -3.81 4.12
CA LEU A 123 -16.71 -3.85 2.70
C LEU A 123 -15.35 -3.21 2.44
N MET A 124 -15.05 -2.07 3.10
CA MET A 124 -13.78 -1.38 2.99
C MET A 124 -12.64 -2.26 3.49
N ILE A 125 -12.78 -2.83 4.69
CA ILE A 125 -11.77 -3.75 5.25
C ILE A 125 -11.59 -4.95 4.32
N ALA A 126 -12.66 -5.56 3.81
CA ALA A 126 -12.57 -6.69 2.89
C ALA A 126 -11.79 -6.35 1.61
N LYS A 127 -12.06 -5.18 1.01
CA LYS A 127 -11.33 -4.71 -0.17
C LYS A 127 -9.87 -4.42 0.15
N MET A 128 -9.60 -3.68 1.23
CA MET A 128 -8.25 -3.34 1.66
C MET A 128 -7.42 -4.60 1.93
N THR A 129 -7.96 -5.60 2.64
CA THR A 129 -7.26 -6.86 2.94
C THR A 129 -7.02 -7.70 1.69
N SER A 130 -7.98 -7.80 0.77
CA SER A 130 -7.76 -8.54 -0.47
C SER A 130 -6.65 -7.91 -1.33
N THR A 131 -6.64 -6.58 -1.44
CA THR A 131 -5.57 -5.85 -2.12
C THR A 131 -4.24 -5.94 -1.36
N TYR A 132 -4.29 -5.95 -0.02
CA TYR A 132 -3.10 -6.15 0.82
C TYR A 132 -2.38 -7.43 0.45
N GLU A 133 -3.09 -8.55 0.47
CA GLU A 133 -2.51 -9.87 0.24
C GLU A 133 -1.92 -9.95 -1.17
N LYS A 134 -2.69 -9.52 -2.17
CA LYS A 134 -2.27 -9.49 -3.57
C LYS A 134 -0.97 -8.70 -3.80
N ILE A 135 -0.85 -7.52 -3.19
CA ILE A 135 0.32 -6.64 -3.40
C ILE A 135 1.47 -7.04 -2.50
N ARG A 136 1.20 -7.49 -1.27
CA ARG A 136 2.22 -7.94 -0.34
C ARG A 136 3.06 -9.05 -0.94
N ASP A 137 2.42 -10.03 -1.57
CA ASP A 137 3.11 -11.16 -2.20
C ASP A 137 4.07 -10.70 -3.31
N GLN A 138 3.67 -9.70 -4.10
CA GLN A 138 4.53 -9.09 -5.12
C GLN A 138 5.60 -8.17 -4.51
N SER A 139 5.31 -7.54 -3.37
CA SER A 139 6.21 -6.57 -2.74
C SER A 139 7.44 -7.21 -2.10
N LEU A 140 7.37 -8.48 -1.68
CA LEU A 140 8.51 -9.17 -1.07
C LEU A 140 9.69 -9.30 -2.05
N GLU A 141 9.39 -9.65 -3.30
CA GLU A 141 10.40 -9.72 -4.36
C GLU A 141 10.93 -8.33 -4.71
N TYR A 142 10.03 -7.35 -4.88
CA TYR A 142 10.40 -5.97 -5.15
C TYR A 142 11.28 -5.37 -4.05
N ARG A 143 11.00 -5.69 -2.78
CA ARG A 143 11.78 -5.26 -1.62
C ARG A 143 13.18 -5.85 -1.63
N ALA A 144 13.32 -7.13 -1.99
CA ALA A 144 14.63 -7.76 -2.12
C ALA A 144 15.46 -7.04 -3.20
N LEU A 145 14.84 -6.72 -4.34
CA LEU A 145 15.49 -5.97 -5.42
C LEU A 145 15.85 -4.52 -5.01
N GLN A 146 14.95 -3.81 -4.33
CA GLN A 146 15.22 -2.47 -3.82
C GLN A 146 16.37 -2.46 -2.80
N ARG A 147 16.42 -3.44 -1.89
CA ARG A 147 17.53 -3.58 -0.96
C ARG A 147 18.84 -3.83 -1.69
N MET A 148 18.84 -4.68 -2.71
CA MET A 148 20.03 -4.89 -3.54
C MET A 148 20.46 -3.60 -4.25
N ALA A 149 19.53 -2.84 -4.82
CA ALA A 149 19.82 -1.57 -5.48
C ALA A 149 20.41 -0.53 -4.51
N LEU A 150 19.84 -0.40 -3.31
CA LEU A 150 20.37 0.48 -2.26
C LEU A 150 21.78 0.05 -1.82
N VAL A 151 22.01 -1.25 -1.63
CA VAL A 151 23.32 -1.77 -1.25
C VAL A 151 24.36 -1.49 -2.34
N VAL A 152 24.00 -1.62 -3.61
CA VAL A 152 24.87 -1.27 -4.75
C VAL A 152 25.19 0.23 -4.77
N GLU A 153 24.18 1.09 -4.63
CA GLU A 153 24.34 2.55 -4.67
C GLU A 153 25.18 3.06 -3.49
N PHE A 154 24.86 2.65 -2.26
CA PHE A 154 25.57 3.11 -1.07
C PHE A 154 26.98 2.53 -0.94
N LYS A 155 27.25 1.33 -1.48
CA LYS A 155 28.59 0.73 -1.43
C LYS A 155 29.61 1.46 -2.31
N ASP A 156 29.18 1.98 -3.46
CA ASP A 156 30.08 2.59 -4.45
C ASP A 156 30.14 4.13 -4.38
N ASP A 157 29.03 4.81 -4.05
CA ASP A 157 28.93 6.28 -4.25
C ASP A 157 28.82 7.13 -2.98
N ARG A 158 28.50 6.58 -1.80
CA ARG A 158 28.24 7.41 -0.59
C ARG A 158 28.80 6.80 0.69
N VAL A 159 29.88 7.40 1.23
CA VAL A 159 30.47 6.98 2.52
C VAL A 159 29.69 7.56 3.71
N ALA A 160 28.95 8.66 3.52
CA ALA A 160 28.25 9.36 4.60
C ALA A 160 26.74 9.54 4.34
N PRO A 161 25.88 9.44 5.38
CA PRO A 161 24.45 9.73 5.25
C PRO A 161 24.20 11.20 4.88
N PRO A 162 23.01 11.55 4.33
CA PRO A 162 22.70 12.88 3.77
C PRO A 162 23.13 14.10 4.62
N PRO A 163 22.98 14.12 5.97
CA PRO A 163 23.43 15.27 6.76
C PRO A 163 24.97 15.39 6.85
N LEU A 164 25.71 14.30 6.76
CA LEU A 164 27.18 14.27 6.85
C LEU A 164 27.86 14.40 5.48
N ASN A 165 27.11 14.33 4.38
CA ASN A 165 27.61 14.50 3.00
C ASN A 165 28.29 15.87 2.79
N ILE A 166 27.93 16.88 3.58
CA ILE A 166 28.57 18.21 3.54
C ILE A 166 30.06 18.13 3.88
N LEU A 167 30.44 17.27 4.83
CA LEU A 167 31.84 17.05 5.20
C LEU A 167 32.61 16.36 4.08
N GLU A 168 31.98 15.42 3.37
CA GLU A 168 32.59 14.72 2.24
C GLU A 168 32.85 15.66 1.06
N ILE A 169 31.89 16.56 0.77
CA ILE A 169 32.04 17.64 -0.21
C ILE A 169 33.17 18.59 0.21
N LEU A 170 33.24 18.95 1.48
CA LEU A 170 34.29 19.84 2.01
C LEU A 170 35.68 19.21 1.86
N VAL A 171 35.86 17.94 2.27
CA VAL A 171 37.14 17.22 2.15
C VAL A 171 37.54 17.05 0.68
N THR A 172 36.59 16.77 -0.21
CA THR A 172 36.84 16.63 -1.65
C THR A 172 37.26 17.96 -2.26
N ALA A 173 36.59 19.07 -1.89
CA ALA A 173 36.97 20.42 -2.31
C ALA A 173 38.38 20.78 -1.81
N LEU A 174 38.70 20.44 -0.56
CA LEU A 174 40.01 20.70 0.04
C LEU A 174 41.14 19.90 -0.65
N ARG A 175 40.88 18.62 -0.98
CA ARG A 175 41.79 17.78 -1.78
C ARG A 175 42.02 18.32 -3.19
N TYR A 176 40.97 18.86 -3.81
CA TYR A 176 41.07 19.49 -5.13
C TYR A 176 41.97 20.73 -5.08
N ILE A 177 41.82 21.57 -4.05
CA ILE A 177 42.67 22.74 -3.82
C ILE A 177 44.13 22.34 -3.58
N TRP A 178 44.37 21.22 -2.87
CA TRP A 178 45.72 20.71 -2.59
C TRP A 178 46.34 19.83 -3.70
N GLY A 179 45.68 19.68 -4.86
CA GLY A 179 46.23 18.92 -5.98
C GLY A 179 46.43 17.42 -5.71
N ALA A 180 45.75 16.86 -4.71
CA ALA A 180 45.88 15.46 -4.36
C ALA A 180 45.25 14.56 -5.47
N PRO A 181 45.88 13.42 -5.81
CA PRO A 181 45.34 12.51 -6.81
C PRO A 181 43.98 11.95 -6.38
N ARG A 182 43.07 11.80 -7.34
CA ARG A 182 41.77 11.17 -7.11
C ARG A 182 41.98 9.71 -6.75
N VAL A 183 41.64 9.33 -5.51
CA VAL A 183 41.50 7.92 -5.12
C VAL A 183 40.27 7.40 -5.84
N ARG A 184 40.44 6.44 -6.77
CA ARG A 184 39.30 5.75 -7.39
C ARG A 184 38.82 4.70 -6.39
N PRO A 185 37.58 4.78 -5.87
CA PRO A 185 37.06 3.71 -5.05
C PRO A 185 36.98 2.41 -5.87
N GLU A 186 37.26 1.28 -5.24
CA GLU A 186 37.03 -0.03 -5.86
C GLU A 186 35.53 -0.20 -6.07
N ARG A 187 35.09 -0.17 -7.33
CA ARG A 187 33.68 -0.27 -7.72
C ARG A 187 33.21 -1.72 -7.78
N GLY A 188 32.00 -1.98 -7.31
CA GLY A 188 31.35 -3.30 -7.36
C GLY A 188 31.79 -4.31 -6.28
N PHE A 189 31.08 -5.44 -6.18
CA PHE A 189 31.32 -6.48 -5.15
C PHE A 189 32.30 -7.58 -5.58
N GLY A 190 32.96 -7.40 -6.74
CA GLY A 190 33.78 -8.45 -7.35
C GLY A 190 35.08 -8.69 -6.58
N ASN A 191 35.31 -9.94 -6.19
CA ASN A 191 36.63 -10.38 -5.71
C ASN A 191 37.40 -11.01 -6.88
N PRO A 192 38.60 -10.51 -7.25
CA PRO A 192 39.40 -11.14 -8.29
C PRO A 192 39.79 -12.57 -7.89
N MET A 193 39.28 -13.55 -8.63
CA MET A 193 39.56 -14.96 -8.38
C MET A 193 40.70 -15.49 -9.27
N PRO A 194 41.59 -16.36 -8.73
CA PRO A 194 42.56 -17.07 -9.55
C PRO A 194 41.89 -17.90 -10.65
N ARG A 195 42.57 -18.04 -11.80
CA ARG A 195 42.04 -18.77 -12.97
C ARG A 195 41.65 -20.21 -12.66
N GLU A 196 42.41 -20.88 -11.79
CA GLU A 196 42.13 -22.26 -11.38
C GLU A 196 40.82 -22.38 -10.60
N VAL A 197 40.59 -21.49 -9.63
CA VAL A 197 39.36 -21.46 -8.83
C VAL A 197 38.15 -21.16 -9.72
N THR A 198 38.32 -20.23 -10.66
CA THR A 198 37.27 -19.88 -11.63
C THR A 198 36.88 -21.07 -12.51
N ALA A 199 37.88 -21.81 -13.01
CA ALA A 199 37.63 -23.02 -13.81
C ALA A 199 36.91 -24.12 -13.00
N ARG A 200 37.28 -24.30 -11.73
CA ARG A 200 36.60 -25.25 -10.83
C ARG A 200 35.16 -24.83 -10.52
N MET A 201 34.90 -23.55 -10.25
CA MET A 201 33.53 -23.05 -10.02
C MET A 201 32.65 -23.20 -11.25
N LEU A 202 33.15 -22.87 -12.44
CA LEU A 202 32.40 -23.04 -13.69
C LEU A 202 32.08 -24.52 -13.98
N ALA A 203 33.02 -25.43 -13.65
CA ALA A 203 32.77 -26.86 -13.77
C ALA A 203 31.67 -27.31 -12.79
N LEU A 204 31.72 -26.85 -11.53
CA LEU A 204 30.68 -27.11 -10.53
C LEU A 204 29.32 -26.58 -10.98
N GLU A 205 29.24 -25.32 -11.41
CA GLU A 205 28.00 -24.71 -11.89
C GLU A 205 27.37 -25.54 -13.01
N ARG A 206 28.17 -25.99 -13.99
CA ARG A 206 27.70 -26.88 -15.06
C ARG A 206 27.12 -28.17 -14.50
N THR A 207 27.80 -28.83 -13.56
CA THR A 207 27.30 -30.08 -12.95
C THR A 207 26.00 -29.89 -12.17
N TYR A 208 25.86 -28.79 -11.44
CA TYR A 208 24.62 -28.46 -10.75
C TYR A 208 23.48 -28.14 -11.73
N MET A 209 23.76 -27.39 -12.78
CA MET A 209 22.78 -27.05 -13.81
C MET A 209 22.27 -28.28 -14.56
N THR A 210 23.14 -29.25 -14.85
CA THR A 210 22.72 -30.52 -15.47
C THR A 210 21.84 -31.33 -14.51
N GLN A 211 22.21 -31.43 -13.24
CA GLN A 211 21.41 -32.15 -12.25
C GLN A 211 20.02 -31.52 -12.06
N LEU A 212 19.95 -30.18 -12.01
CA LEU A 212 18.69 -29.46 -11.90
C LEU A 212 17.80 -29.67 -13.14
N ALA A 213 18.39 -29.68 -14.33
CA ALA A 213 17.67 -29.95 -15.57
C ALA A 213 17.10 -31.38 -15.62
N GLU A 214 17.86 -32.36 -15.14
CA GLU A 214 17.41 -33.74 -15.02
C GLU A 214 16.28 -33.89 -13.99
N GLN A 215 16.40 -33.25 -12.82
CA GLN A 215 15.33 -33.25 -11.81
C GLN A 215 14.03 -32.66 -12.36
N LYS A 216 14.09 -31.52 -13.05
CA LYS A 216 12.89 -30.91 -13.66
C LYS A 216 12.26 -31.81 -14.72
N ARG A 217 13.06 -32.52 -15.53
CA ARG A 217 12.55 -33.50 -16.49
C ARG A 217 11.85 -34.67 -15.80
N ALA A 218 12.47 -35.23 -14.75
CA ALA A 218 11.88 -36.34 -13.99
C ALA A 218 10.57 -35.94 -13.28
N GLU A 219 10.52 -34.73 -12.71
CA GLU A 219 9.31 -34.17 -12.11
C GLU A 219 8.21 -34.00 -13.17
N GLN A 220 8.55 -33.45 -14.34
CA GLN A 220 7.60 -33.29 -15.46
C GLN A 220 7.07 -34.64 -15.97
N ASP A 221 7.93 -35.65 -16.12
CA ASP A 221 7.54 -36.99 -16.54
C ASP A 221 6.62 -37.67 -15.51
N SER A 222 6.93 -37.52 -14.21
CA SER A 222 6.06 -38.03 -13.14
C SER A 222 4.68 -37.35 -13.11
N SER A 223 4.64 -36.04 -13.34
CA SER A 223 3.40 -35.27 -13.42
C SER A 223 2.57 -35.71 -14.62
N MET A 224 3.19 -35.84 -15.80
CA MET A 224 2.54 -36.31 -17.02
C MET A 224 2.03 -37.74 -16.88
N MET A 225 2.79 -38.64 -16.24
CA MET A 225 2.37 -40.01 -16.02
C MET A 225 1.19 -40.10 -15.03
N SER A 226 1.18 -39.26 -13.99
CA SER A 226 0.04 -39.16 -13.08
C SER A 226 -1.22 -38.62 -13.77
N ALA A 227 -1.07 -37.67 -14.71
CA ALA A 227 -2.17 -37.15 -15.51
C ALA A 227 -2.75 -38.20 -16.47
N ILE A 228 -1.88 -38.98 -17.16
CA ILE A 228 -2.30 -40.09 -18.02
C ILE A 228 -3.06 -41.15 -17.21
N LYS A 229 -2.56 -41.52 -16.03
CA LYS A 229 -3.22 -42.49 -15.15
C LYS A 229 -4.61 -42.02 -14.69
N ARG A 230 -4.76 -40.73 -14.37
CA ARG A 230 -6.06 -40.10 -14.05
C ARG A 230 -7.02 -40.11 -15.24
N LEU A 231 -6.54 -39.80 -16.44
CA LEU A 231 -7.36 -39.86 -17.65
C LEU A 231 -7.83 -41.29 -17.95
N GLN A 232 -6.94 -42.26 -17.82
CA GLN A 232 -7.29 -43.68 -17.99
C GLN A 232 -8.34 -44.14 -16.99
N SER A 233 -8.22 -43.77 -15.70
CA SER A 233 -9.25 -44.12 -14.72
C SER A 233 -10.60 -43.48 -15.04
N THR A 234 -10.63 -42.19 -15.41
CA THR A 234 -11.89 -41.53 -15.80
C THR A 234 -12.54 -42.13 -17.04
N LEU A 235 -11.75 -42.56 -18.03
CA LEU A 235 -12.28 -43.23 -19.22
C LEU A 235 -12.85 -44.61 -18.90
N MET A 236 -12.23 -45.34 -17.96
CA MET A 236 -12.76 -46.62 -17.48
C MET A 236 -14.08 -46.42 -16.73
N ASP A 237 -14.16 -45.44 -15.84
CA ASP A 237 -15.38 -45.11 -15.11
C ASP A 237 -16.53 -44.71 -16.06
N ILE A 238 -16.24 -43.89 -17.10
CA ILE A 238 -17.23 -43.53 -18.13
C ILE A 238 -17.69 -44.76 -18.92
N LYS A 239 -16.75 -45.65 -19.28
CA LYS A 239 -17.06 -46.87 -20.02
C LYS A 239 -17.88 -47.86 -19.19
N GLU A 240 -17.65 -47.93 -17.88
CA GLU A 240 -18.46 -48.71 -16.94
C GLU A 240 -19.85 -48.10 -16.76
N ALA A 241 -19.95 -46.77 -16.62
CA ALA A 241 -21.23 -46.06 -16.54
C ALA A 241 -22.07 -46.21 -17.82
N GLN A 242 -21.45 -46.28 -19.00
CA GLN A 242 -22.15 -46.56 -20.27
C GLN A 242 -22.56 -48.03 -20.45
N ARG A 243 -22.01 -48.96 -19.65
CA ARG A 243 -22.34 -50.39 -19.69
C ARG A 243 -23.35 -50.80 -18.62
N ALA A 244 -23.68 -49.94 -17.67
CA ALA A 244 -24.77 -50.16 -16.73
C ALA A 244 -26.12 -49.89 -17.45
N PRO A 245 -27.07 -50.84 -17.45
CA PRO A 245 -28.37 -50.72 -18.12
C PRO A 245 -29.30 -49.68 -17.46
#